data_AF-A0A2D7NVC0-F1
#
_entry.id   AF-A0A2D7NVC0-F1
#
_cell.length_a   1.000
_cell.length_b   1.000
_cell.length_c   1.000
_cell.angle_alpha   90.00
_cell.angle_beta   90.00
_cell.angle_gamma   90.00
#
_symmetry.space_group_name_H-M   'P 1'
#
loop_
_entity.id
_entity.type
_entity.pdbx_description
1 polymer ?
#
loop_
_entity_poly.entity_id
_entity_poly.type
_entity_poly.pdbx_seq_one_letter_code
_entity_poly.pdbx_strand_id
1 'polypeptide(L)'
;MTGPLKFWYDKMLKRRPKYKTHGLPKPQGLYNPQNEHDACGVGMVVDIKNRASYEIVSKGLAMLCNLEHRGAVGADPKAGDGSGLLIQIPHKFLKKKVASDFALPDIGHYAVGVIFMPKDKSDQEKIKKLIEDNCIREGFDILGWRVCPTQTGDLGWSVLPSTPDVFQLFIKRSDTQNSQD
;
A
#
# COMPACT_ATOMS: atom_id res chain seq x y z
N MET A 1 -17.68 9.01 21.94
CA MET A 1 -17.74 9.29 20.49
C MET A 1 -19.18 9.18 20.02
N THR A 2 -19.84 10.29 19.71
CA THR A 2 -21.23 10.33 19.21
C THR A 2 -21.22 11.03 17.87
N GLY A 3 -21.16 10.23 16.80
CA GLY A 3 -21.11 10.70 15.42
C GLY A 3 -21.35 9.57 14.42
N PRO A 4 -21.64 9.91 13.15
CA PRO A 4 -22.08 8.97 12.11
C PRO A 4 -21.09 7.83 11.81
N LEU A 5 -19.81 7.97 12.16
CA LEU A 5 -18.82 6.88 12.09
C LEU A 5 -19.08 5.75 13.10
N LYS A 6 -19.54 6.05 14.32
CA LYS A 6 -19.88 5.03 15.32
C LYS A 6 -21.09 4.20 14.89
N PHE A 7 -22.03 4.82 14.18
CA PHE A 7 -23.18 4.14 13.60
C PHE A 7 -22.78 3.16 12.48
N TRP A 8 -21.82 3.53 11.64
CA TRP A 8 -21.29 2.64 10.59
C TRP A 8 -20.47 1.48 11.18
N TYR A 9 -19.60 1.77 12.15
CA TYR A 9 -18.77 0.78 12.85
C TYR A 9 -19.61 -0.28 13.61
N ASP A 10 -20.62 0.17 14.37
CA ASP A 10 -21.51 -0.73 15.14
C ASP A 10 -22.43 -1.58 14.23
N LYS A 11 -22.82 -1.06 13.06
CA LYS A 11 -23.71 -1.77 12.11
C LYS A 11 -22.98 -2.81 11.26
N MET A 12 -21.68 -2.64 11.03
CA MET A 12 -20.85 -3.60 10.28
C MET A 12 -20.43 -4.80 11.15
N LEU A 13 -20.09 -4.58 12.43
CA LEU A 13 -19.68 -5.66 13.34
C LEU A 13 -20.85 -6.58 13.75
N LYS A 14 -22.07 -6.05 13.88
CA LYS A 14 -23.26 -6.81 14.29
C LYS A 14 -23.86 -7.71 13.20
N ARG A 15 -23.36 -7.63 11.96
CA ARG A 15 -23.83 -8.40 10.80
C ARG A 15 -22.77 -9.36 10.23
N ARG A 16 -21.80 -9.80 11.04
CA ARG A 16 -20.90 -10.88 10.63
C ARG A 16 -21.72 -12.17 10.47
N PRO A 17 -21.78 -12.79 9.26
CA PRO A 17 -22.29 -14.14 9.14
C PRO A 17 -21.43 -15.04 10.02
N LYS A 18 -22.04 -15.83 10.91
CA LYS A 18 -21.33 -16.89 11.63
C LYS A 18 -21.00 -18.00 10.63
N TYR A 19 -19.91 -17.84 9.89
CA TYR A 19 -19.35 -18.95 9.16
C TYR A 19 -18.90 -20.01 10.17
N LYS A 20 -19.34 -21.26 9.99
CA LYS A 20 -18.68 -22.40 10.64
C LYS A 20 -17.23 -22.38 10.15
N THR A 21 -16.28 -22.10 11.04
CA THR A 21 -14.86 -22.30 10.77
C THR A 21 -14.68 -23.80 10.58
N HIS A 22 -14.72 -24.24 9.33
CA HIS A 22 -14.32 -25.61 9.00
C HIS A 22 -12.83 -25.67 9.32
N GLY A 23 -12.44 -26.59 10.19
CA GLY A 23 -11.02 -26.89 10.41
C GLY A 23 -10.37 -27.38 9.12
N LEU A 24 -9.05 -27.59 9.17
CA LEU A 24 -8.30 -28.18 8.07
C LEU A 24 -8.93 -29.54 7.65
N PRO A 25 -8.97 -29.86 6.35
CA PRO A 25 -9.48 -31.15 5.90
C PRO A 25 -8.71 -32.30 6.57
N LYS A 26 -9.34 -33.48 6.68
CA LYS A 26 -8.60 -34.68 7.14
C LYS A 26 -7.47 -35.00 6.14
N PRO A 27 -6.36 -35.63 6.58
CA PRO A 27 -5.30 -36.05 5.69
C PRO A 27 -5.85 -36.80 4.47
N GLN A 28 -5.47 -36.38 3.25
CA GLN A 28 -5.96 -36.98 2.01
C GLN A 28 -4.86 -36.97 0.92
N GLY A 29 -4.51 -38.15 0.40
CA GLY A 29 -3.38 -38.26 -0.53
C GLY A 29 -2.08 -37.77 0.13
N LEU A 30 -1.34 -36.89 -0.55
CA LEU A 30 -0.12 -36.25 -0.04
C LEU A 30 -0.40 -35.09 0.95
N TYR A 31 -1.66 -34.73 1.16
CA TYR A 31 -2.04 -33.67 2.10
C TYR A 31 -1.97 -34.17 3.55
N ASN A 32 -1.09 -33.59 4.36
CA ASN A 32 -1.04 -33.75 5.82
C ASN A 32 -1.27 -32.38 6.49
N PRO A 33 -2.35 -32.18 7.28
CA PRO A 33 -2.61 -30.94 8.01
C PRO A 33 -1.49 -30.50 8.95
N GLN A 34 -0.61 -31.42 9.37
CA GLN A 34 0.57 -31.09 10.19
C GLN A 34 1.64 -30.31 9.42
N ASN A 35 1.61 -30.34 8.09
CA ASN A 35 2.48 -29.57 7.21
C ASN A 35 1.85 -28.23 6.80
N GLU A 36 0.65 -27.92 7.29
CA GLU A 36 0.03 -26.62 7.10
C GLU A 36 0.75 -25.62 8.01
N HIS A 37 1.60 -24.78 7.42
CA HIS A 37 2.28 -23.70 8.12
C HIS A 37 1.53 -22.39 7.89
N ASP A 38 1.48 -21.53 8.91
CA ASP A 38 0.97 -20.17 8.79
C ASP A 38 1.81 -19.40 7.76
N ALA A 39 1.30 -19.32 6.55
CA ALA A 39 1.76 -18.36 5.56
C ALA A 39 0.98 -17.05 5.78
N CYS A 40 1.72 -15.92 5.76
CA CYS A 40 1.12 -14.60 5.63
C CYS A 40 0.04 -14.62 4.55
N GLY A 41 -1.14 -14.11 4.86
CA GLY A 41 -2.24 -14.09 3.91
C GLY A 41 -1.91 -13.23 2.69
N VAL A 42 -1.96 -13.82 1.50
CA VAL A 42 -1.85 -13.10 0.22
C VAL A 42 -3.14 -13.31 -0.56
N GLY A 43 -3.55 -12.30 -1.31
CA GLY A 43 -4.67 -12.43 -2.23
C GLY A 43 -4.64 -11.38 -3.33
N MET A 44 -5.42 -11.62 -4.37
CA MET A 44 -5.46 -10.78 -5.57
C MET A 44 -6.91 -10.58 -6.01
N VAL A 45 -7.20 -9.37 -6.48
CA VAL A 45 -8.47 -9.02 -7.14
C VAL A 45 -8.13 -8.45 -8.50
N VAL A 46 -8.75 -9.00 -9.55
CA VAL A 46 -8.55 -8.56 -10.92
C VAL A 46 -9.90 -8.34 -11.59
N ASP A 47 -10.01 -7.28 -12.41
CA ASP A 47 -11.10 -7.18 -13.39
C ASP A 47 -10.59 -7.74 -14.72
N ILE A 48 -11.14 -8.89 -15.13
CA ILE A 48 -10.75 -9.59 -16.36
C ILE A 48 -11.00 -8.79 -17.65
N LYS A 49 -11.82 -7.73 -17.56
CA LYS A 49 -12.08 -6.78 -18.66
C LYS A 49 -11.15 -5.56 -18.59
N ASN A 50 -10.16 -5.56 -17.69
CA ASN A 50 -9.15 -4.52 -17.53
C ASN A 50 -9.72 -3.10 -17.31
N ARG A 51 -10.82 -3.00 -16.55
CA ARG A 51 -11.44 -1.70 -16.23
C ARG A 51 -10.91 -1.18 -14.90
N ALA A 52 -10.33 0.02 -14.92
CA ALA A 52 -9.88 0.69 -13.70
C ALA A 52 -11.09 1.15 -12.86
N SER A 53 -11.20 0.66 -11.62
CA SER A 53 -12.28 1.02 -10.69
C SER A 53 -11.79 1.05 -9.25
N TYR A 54 -12.30 1.99 -8.46
CA TYR A 54 -12.09 2.02 -7.00
C TYR A 54 -12.67 0.78 -6.29
N GLU A 55 -13.63 0.10 -6.91
CA GLU A 55 -14.21 -1.15 -6.38
C GLU A 55 -13.13 -2.23 -6.16
N ILE A 56 -12.14 -2.32 -7.05
CA ILE A 56 -11.03 -3.30 -6.94
C ILE A 56 -10.19 -2.99 -5.70
N VAL A 57 -9.89 -1.72 -5.46
CA VAL A 57 -9.15 -1.26 -4.27
C VAL A 57 -9.95 -1.55 -3.00
N SER A 58 -11.26 -1.27 -3.00
CA SER A 58 -12.15 -1.56 -1.86
C SER A 58 -12.21 -3.05 -1.54
N LYS A 59 -12.26 -3.92 -2.56
CA LYS A 59 -12.19 -5.39 -2.38
C LYS A 59 -10.84 -5.83 -1.80
N GLY A 60 -9.73 -5.28 -2.29
CA GLY A 60 -8.40 -5.54 -1.75
C GLY A 60 -8.27 -5.16 -0.27
N LEU A 61 -8.78 -3.99 0.11
CA LEU A 61 -8.82 -3.56 1.52
C LEU A 61 -9.69 -4.50 2.38
N ALA A 62 -10.87 -4.90 1.89
CA ALA A 62 -11.72 -5.87 2.60
C ALA A 62 -11.03 -7.23 2.78
N MET A 63 -10.24 -7.67 1.78
CA MET A 63 -9.43 -8.88 1.91
C MET A 63 -8.38 -8.74 3.01
N LEU A 64 -7.64 -7.63 3.07
CA LEU A 64 -6.66 -7.39 4.15
C LEU A 64 -7.31 -7.44 5.54
N CYS A 65 -8.48 -6.81 5.72
CA CYS A 65 -9.23 -6.90 6.98
C CYS A 65 -9.63 -8.34 7.33
N ASN A 66 -9.97 -9.16 6.34
CA ASN A 66 -10.34 -10.56 6.57
C ASN A 66 -9.12 -11.44 6.90
N LEU A 67 -7.90 -10.99 6.63
CA LEU A 67 -6.65 -11.69 6.95
C LEU A 67 -6.09 -11.34 8.33
N GLU A 68 -6.74 -10.45 9.08
CA GLU A 68 -6.31 -10.01 10.42
C GLU A 68 -6.09 -11.18 11.39
N HIS A 69 -6.90 -12.24 11.29
CA HIS A 69 -6.76 -13.46 12.11
C HIS A 69 -5.46 -14.23 11.88
N ARG A 70 -4.69 -13.87 10.85
CA ARG A 70 -3.37 -14.43 10.52
C ARG A 70 -2.22 -13.48 10.86
N GLY A 71 -2.51 -12.31 11.44
CA GLY A 71 -1.49 -11.38 11.89
C GLY A 71 -0.86 -11.86 13.20
N ALA A 72 0.46 -11.69 13.33
CA ALA A 72 1.10 -11.84 14.63
C ALA A 72 0.62 -10.72 15.57
N VAL A 73 0.34 -11.09 16.82
CA VAL A 73 0.01 -10.14 17.88
C VAL A 73 1.08 -10.24 18.96
N GLY A 74 1.71 -9.11 19.27
CA GLY A 74 2.78 -9.00 20.27
C GLY A 74 2.31 -8.35 21.58
N ALA A 75 3.29 -7.91 22.39
CA ALA A 75 3.04 -7.19 23.64
C ALA A 75 2.37 -5.81 23.42
N ASP A 76 2.55 -5.23 22.24
CA ASP A 76 1.80 -4.06 21.79
C ASP A 76 0.58 -4.54 20.96
N PRO A 77 -0.65 -4.43 21.49
CA PRO A 77 -1.83 -4.97 20.83
C PRO A 77 -2.22 -4.21 19.55
N LYS A 78 -1.60 -3.05 19.29
CA LYS A 78 -1.81 -2.25 18.07
C LYS A 78 -0.67 -2.45 17.06
N ALA A 79 0.39 -3.15 17.42
CA ALA A 79 1.46 -3.47 16.50
C ALA A 79 1.09 -4.71 15.68
N GLY A 80 1.42 -4.67 14.40
CA GLY A 80 1.39 -5.83 13.52
C GLY A 80 2.63 -5.81 12.63
N ASP A 81 3.00 -6.97 12.11
CA ASP A 81 4.25 -7.14 11.34
C ASP A 81 4.25 -6.40 10.00
N GLY A 82 3.07 -6.22 9.40
CA GLY A 82 2.91 -5.44 8.18
C GLY A 82 1.68 -5.84 7.37
N SER A 83 1.16 -4.89 6.59
CA SER A 83 0.15 -5.13 5.56
C SER A 83 0.34 -4.14 4.42
N GLY A 84 -0.09 -4.50 3.22
CA GLY A 84 0.09 -3.66 2.05
C GLY A 84 -0.82 -4.04 0.90
N LEU A 85 -1.04 -3.10 0.00
CA LEU A 85 -1.79 -3.29 -1.23
C LEU A 85 -0.97 -2.74 -2.39
N LEU A 86 -0.59 -3.61 -3.32
CA LEU A 86 0.01 -3.21 -4.59
C LEU A 86 -1.12 -2.97 -5.61
N ILE A 87 -1.10 -1.79 -6.23
CA ILE A 87 -2.08 -1.39 -7.25
C ILE A 87 -1.37 -0.83 -8.48
N GLN A 88 -2.08 -0.80 -9.61
CA GLN A 88 -1.67 -0.02 -10.77
C GLN A 88 -1.59 1.47 -10.42
N ILE A 89 -0.76 2.23 -11.14
CA ILE A 89 -0.61 3.68 -10.95
C ILE A 89 -1.99 4.36 -11.07
N PRO A 90 -2.52 5.00 -10.00
CA PRO A 90 -3.86 5.59 -10.01
C PRO A 90 -3.83 6.97 -10.67
N HIS A 91 -3.63 7.02 -11.99
CA HIS A 91 -3.35 8.23 -12.77
C HIS A 91 -4.31 9.39 -12.50
N LYS A 92 -5.63 9.15 -12.58
CA LYS A 92 -6.65 10.21 -12.35
C LYS A 92 -6.51 10.86 -10.97
N PHE A 93 -6.19 10.05 -9.95
CA PHE A 93 -5.96 10.55 -8.59
C PHE A 93 -4.66 11.35 -8.51
N LEU A 94 -3.55 10.79 -9.01
CA LEU A 94 -2.23 11.45 -8.94
C LEU A 94 -2.19 12.74 -9.72
N LYS A 95 -2.72 12.76 -10.96
CA LYS A 95 -2.82 13.97 -11.80
C LYS A 95 -3.54 15.09 -11.06
N LYS A 96 -4.63 14.78 -10.35
CA LYS A 96 -5.33 15.76 -9.51
C LYS A 96 -4.51 16.21 -8.29
N LYS A 97 -3.73 15.32 -7.68
CA LYS A 97 -2.99 15.60 -6.44
C LYS A 97 -1.72 16.40 -6.62
N VAL A 98 -1.13 16.39 -7.81
CA VAL A 98 0.13 17.13 -8.11
C VAL A 98 -0.08 18.32 -9.03
N ALA A 99 -1.32 18.57 -9.48
CA ALA A 99 -1.63 19.59 -10.49
C ALA A 99 -1.23 21.03 -10.11
N SER A 100 -1.09 21.34 -8.81
CA SER A 100 -0.59 22.63 -8.33
C SER A 100 0.92 22.79 -8.45
N ASP A 101 1.65 21.67 -8.52
CA ASP A 101 3.10 21.63 -8.37
C ASP A 101 3.77 21.37 -9.71
N PHE A 102 3.21 20.44 -10.51
CA PHE A 102 3.71 20.11 -11.85
C PHE A 102 2.64 19.42 -12.71
N ALA A 103 2.84 19.49 -14.03
CA ALA A 103 1.99 18.77 -14.99
C ALA A 103 2.41 17.29 -15.06
N LEU A 104 1.44 16.39 -14.90
CA LEU A 104 1.68 14.95 -15.01
C LEU A 104 1.37 14.48 -16.45
N PRO A 105 2.33 13.83 -17.15
CA PRO A 105 2.11 13.23 -18.47
C PRO A 105 1.02 12.15 -18.45
N ASP A 106 0.62 11.70 -19.63
CA ASP A 106 -0.33 10.60 -19.76
C ASP A 106 0.25 9.27 -19.27
N ILE A 107 -0.64 8.31 -19.02
CA ILE A 107 -0.28 6.98 -18.52
C ILE A 107 0.76 6.34 -19.44
N GLY A 108 1.83 5.76 -18.86
CA GLY A 108 2.93 5.16 -19.62
C GLY A 108 4.06 6.13 -20.00
N HIS A 109 3.88 7.43 -19.77
CA HIS A 109 4.91 8.46 -20.02
C HIS A 109 5.54 9.02 -18.72
N TYR A 110 5.26 8.40 -17.58
CA TYR A 110 5.88 8.72 -16.31
C TYR A 110 5.91 7.49 -15.39
N ALA A 111 6.80 7.53 -14.39
CA ALA A 111 6.86 6.55 -13.31
C ALA A 111 6.71 7.25 -11.95
N VAL A 112 6.37 6.47 -10.92
CA VAL A 112 6.23 6.93 -9.53
C VAL A 112 7.02 6.01 -8.63
N GLY A 113 8.02 6.56 -7.93
CA GLY A 113 8.71 5.87 -6.84
C GLY A 113 8.04 6.18 -5.50
N VAL A 114 7.86 5.18 -4.64
CA VAL A 114 7.42 5.37 -3.24
C VAL A 114 8.62 5.15 -2.33
N ILE A 115 8.97 6.15 -1.52
CA ILE A 115 10.21 6.19 -0.76
C ILE A 115 9.89 6.44 0.71
N PHE A 116 10.42 5.60 1.58
CA PHE A 116 10.38 5.78 3.03
C PHE A 116 11.60 6.58 3.46
N MET A 117 11.36 7.76 4.00
CA MET A 117 12.39 8.72 4.40
C MET A 117 12.51 8.77 5.94
N PRO A 118 13.73 9.01 6.47
CA PRO A 118 13.90 9.37 7.88
C PRO A 118 13.17 10.67 8.19
N LYS A 119 12.86 10.94 9.46
CA LYS A 119 12.16 12.18 9.86
C LYS A 119 13.02 13.44 9.82
N ASP A 120 14.34 13.28 9.95
CA ASP A 120 15.29 14.39 9.92
C ASP A 120 15.31 15.06 8.54
N LYS A 121 15.16 16.39 8.51
CA LYS A 121 15.06 17.14 7.25
C LYS A 121 16.39 17.25 6.52
N SER A 122 17.52 17.29 7.23
CA SER A 122 18.84 17.30 6.58
C SER A 122 19.09 15.99 5.84
N ASP A 123 18.75 14.86 6.46
CA ASP A 123 18.88 13.55 5.84
C ASP A 123 17.90 13.36 4.67
N GLN A 124 16.67 13.87 4.79
CA GLN A 124 15.72 13.92 3.67
C GLN A 124 16.31 14.64 2.45
N GLU A 125 16.90 15.83 2.63
CA GLU A 125 17.48 16.59 1.52
C GLU A 125 18.70 15.89 0.91
N LYS A 126 19.56 15.26 1.73
CA LYS A 126 20.68 14.45 1.21
C LYS A 126 20.20 13.28 0.36
N ILE A 127 19.16 12.56 0.82
CA ILE A 127 18.61 11.40 0.10
C ILE A 127 17.94 11.85 -1.20
N LYS A 128 17.12 12.92 -1.16
CA LYS A 128 16.52 13.49 -2.37
C LYS A 128 17.59 13.86 -3.38
N LYS A 129 18.61 14.61 -2.96
CA LYS A 129 19.72 15.01 -3.83
C LYS A 129 20.42 13.81 -4.44
N LEU A 130 20.71 12.78 -3.66
CA LEU A 130 21.33 11.55 -4.17
C LEU A 130 20.45 10.87 -5.23
N ILE A 131 19.14 10.77 -5.00
CA ILE A 131 18.21 10.18 -5.96
C ILE A 131 18.14 11.05 -7.23
N GLU A 132 18.05 12.36 -7.08
CA GLU A 132 17.99 13.31 -8.20
C GLU A 132 19.26 13.26 -9.07
N ASP A 133 20.44 13.30 -8.44
CA ASP A 133 21.73 13.22 -9.14
C ASP A 133 21.84 11.89 -9.92
N ASN A 134 21.33 10.78 -9.38
CA ASN A 134 21.26 9.49 -10.09
C ASN A 134 20.26 9.52 -11.24
N CYS A 135 19.04 10.04 -11.05
CA CYS A 135 18.05 10.15 -12.12
C CYS A 135 18.59 10.95 -13.31
N ILE A 136 19.24 12.08 -13.04
CA ILE A 136 19.86 12.92 -14.06
C ILE A 136 20.97 12.15 -14.79
N ARG A 137 21.83 11.43 -14.06
CA ARG A 137 22.91 10.63 -14.66
C ARG A 137 22.38 9.54 -15.59
N GLU A 138 21.27 8.91 -15.22
CA GLU A 138 20.61 7.87 -16.03
C GLU A 138 19.69 8.45 -17.13
N GLY A 139 19.60 9.78 -17.26
CA GLY A 139 18.85 10.45 -18.33
C GLY A 139 17.33 10.52 -18.11
N PHE A 140 16.87 10.56 -16.86
CA PHE A 140 15.46 10.75 -16.51
C PHE A 140 15.18 12.19 -16.07
N ASP A 141 14.13 12.79 -16.63
CA ASP A 141 13.62 14.08 -16.16
C ASP A 141 12.79 13.90 -14.90
N ILE A 142 13.07 14.72 -13.89
CA ILE A 142 12.33 14.73 -12.63
C ILE A 142 11.17 15.70 -12.75
N LEU A 143 9.95 15.21 -12.53
CA LEU A 143 8.74 16.04 -12.54
C LEU A 143 8.51 16.71 -11.19
N GLY A 144 8.79 15.98 -10.11
CA GLY A 144 8.73 16.54 -8.76
C GLY A 144 8.52 15.50 -7.67
N TRP A 145 8.47 16.01 -6.45
CA TRP A 145 8.23 15.24 -5.23
C TRP A 145 6.86 15.54 -4.65
N ARG A 146 6.23 14.53 -4.06
CA ARG A 146 4.98 14.67 -3.31
C ARG A 146 5.12 14.00 -1.94
N VAL A 147 4.83 14.74 -0.88
CA VAL A 147 4.67 14.15 0.44
C VAL A 147 3.35 13.36 0.47
N CYS A 148 3.41 12.09 0.85
CA CYS A 148 2.22 11.28 1.03
C CYS A 148 1.61 11.54 2.41
N PRO A 149 0.31 11.87 2.50
CA PRO A 149 -0.34 12.01 3.78
C PRO A 149 -0.36 10.66 4.50
N THR A 150 0.16 10.61 5.71
CA THR A 150 0.14 9.46 6.63
C THR A 150 -0.67 9.83 7.87
N GLN A 151 -1.23 8.82 8.55
CA GLN A 151 -1.93 8.98 9.81
C GLN A 151 -1.40 7.97 10.81
N THR A 152 -0.95 8.43 11.97
CA THR A 152 -0.25 7.61 12.97
C THR A 152 -1.06 7.41 14.25
N GLY A 153 -2.25 8.02 14.37
CA GLY A 153 -3.04 8.01 15.61
C GLY A 153 -3.47 6.64 16.13
N ASP A 154 -3.54 5.63 15.26
CA ASP A 154 -3.89 4.25 15.62
C ASP A 154 -2.67 3.31 15.73
N LEU A 155 -1.45 3.82 15.53
CA LEU A 155 -0.25 2.99 15.65
C LEU A 155 0.09 2.70 17.11
N GLY A 156 0.65 1.51 17.33
CA GLY A 156 1.16 1.07 18.62
C GLY A 156 2.38 1.87 19.08
N TRP A 157 2.57 1.93 20.40
CA TRP A 157 3.70 2.63 21.03
C TRP A 157 5.05 2.09 20.59
N SER A 158 5.13 0.80 20.24
CA SER A 158 6.36 0.15 19.79
C SER A 158 6.73 0.50 18.34
N VAL A 159 5.75 0.90 17.51
CA VAL A 159 5.92 1.18 16.08
C VAL A 159 6.09 2.69 15.82
N LEU A 160 5.46 3.54 16.62
CA LEU A 160 5.50 5.00 16.45
C LEU A 160 6.91 5.59 16.29
N PRO A 161 7.94 5.17 17.06
CA PRO A 161 9.30 5.71 16.94
C PRO A 161 9.96 5.42 15.58
N SER A 162 9.61 4.29 14.94
CA SER A 162 10.22 3.84 13.68
C SER A 162 9.43 4.25 12.43
N THR A 163 8.38 5.07 12.59
CA THR A 163 7.57 5.54 11.45
C THR A 163 8.40 6.42 10.48
N PRO A 164 8.42 6.13 9.18
CA PRO A 164 9.05 7.01 8.20
C PRO A 164 8.10 8.14 7.76
N ASP A 165 8.66 9.22 7.22
CA ASP A 165 7.90 10.07 6.30
C ASP A 165 7.82 9.37 4.94
N VAL A 166 6.67 9.42 4.26
CA VAL A 166 6.50 8.74 2.96
C VAL A 166 6.46 9.77 1.85
N PHE A 167 7.35 9.61 0.87
CA PHE A 167 7.43 10.48 -0.30
C PHE A 167 7.12 9.70 -1.58
N GLN A 168 6.59 10.41 -2.55
CA GLN A 168 6.50 9.96 -3.93
C GLN A 168 7.40 10.82 -4.82
N LEU A 169 8.25 10.18 -5.62
CA LEU A 169 9.04 10.82 -6.68
C LEU A 169 8.37 10.54 -8.01
N PHE A 170 8.19 11.57 -8.82
CA PHE A 170 7.66 11.47 -10.17
C PHE A 170 8.78 11.76 -11.17
N ILE A 171 8.98 10.83 -12.08
CA ILE A 171 9.93 10.98 -13.19
C ILE A 171 9.21 10.79 -14.51
N LYS A 172 9.61 11.55 -15.53
CA LYS A 172 9.13 11.38 -16.89
C LYS A 172 9.82 10.17 -17.50
N ARG A 173 9.12 9.48 -18.41
CA ARG A 173 9.76 8.49 -19.27
C ARG A 173 10.82 9.18 -20.13
N SER A 174 12.02 8.60 -20.17
CA SER A 174 13.09 9.08 -21.06
C SER A 174 12.79 8.67 -22.51
N ASP A 175 13.07 9.55 -23.46
CA ASP A 175 12.85 9.30 -24.89
C ASP A 175 13.86 8.27 -25.46
N THR A 176 14.97 8.03 -24.75
CA THR A 176 16.06 7.13 -25.17
C THR A 176 15.96 5.72 -24.61
N GLN A 177 15.04 5.48 -23.65
CA GLN A 177 14.88 4.19 -23.00
C GLN A 177 13.74 3.39 -23.65
N ASN A 178 14.09 2.20 -24.15
CA ASN A 178 13.13 1.29 -24.75
C ASN A 178 12.11 0.80 -23.71
N SER A 179 10.88 0.53 -24.18
CA SER A 179 9.92 -0.24 -23.38
C SER A 179 10.47 -1.65 -23.19
N GLN A 180 10.26 -2.26 -22.03
CA GLN A 180 10.51 -3.70 -21.83
C GLN A 180 9.36 -4.58 -22.35
N ASP A 181 8.48 -4.01 -23.18
CA ASP A 181 7.32 -4.68 -23.78
C ASP A 181 7.57 -4.95 -25.27
#